data_AF-G0H250-F1
#
_entry.id   AF-G0H250-F1
#
_cell.length_a   1.000
_cell.length_b   1.000
_cell.length_c   1.000
_cell.angle_alpha   90.00
_cell.angle_beta   90.00
_cell.angle_gamma   90.00
#
_symmetry.space_group_name_H-M   'P 1'
#
loop_
_entity.id
_entity.type
_entity.pdbx_description
1 polymer ?
#
loop_
_entity_poly.entity_id
_entity_poly.type
_entity_poly.pdbx_seq_one_letter_code
_entity_poly.pdbx_strand_id
1 'polypeptide(L)'
;MTLKSKLTSKKGYIFTYEAVAVVIIFVAVFYMGYFTFTHVNLTNQEQKRDLENFEKANLVSDMLFKMHEFPSNSYVPDYLRFLDSVAKRYSGLETIPGTFDPYSMNQEFIYNESWYYEINITNPGTQDLTDFQVLVTLNPSNFNFDYSEDGSGLSFWQGNTQLHYWIETWEYNDEARVWVKVDSLPDETTTQILLKRNQGGSYSSDGDDTFVFFDDFERTSFGGDKWNVVSGSWEIIADSELSYYNGGLGTNHVAHLEASDTEDRRAVSKYSLNLNDGDIYILEGDSKGHTGVSGGSADSPDTMLGFYSNGGGTTYYNTFDGFYQVFGICTAGDSNEKLSSIFTKDNVWYVKKLILEQKSDYSNRIVKSSIWEFSNGYRGDPNPNNNVNSMFDVSAEARIWTFWGWVNYINPLDCDHILIGTGQGSHSEEYWFDNIKVRKYSPNILVDVNENLEYNAGQNAVDVTEYHFEGVPSYTFSNVNLVDVNYSYTIVPDTYVMTRNLYVPVKTWRYSNSNSETENISSGEILYFAARRPSTIFNIVAKADTKTTALFLVNGVPYELSLDTSDKPTDFEKVISTHGWEYYEPNEIKLLDTNPTANVDLTITYDESSTIYVLKLKQYNVSCILNMDS
;
A
#
# COMPACT_ATOMS: atom_id res chain seq x y z
N MET A 1 52.15 51.46 -88.04
CA MET A 1 50.84 51.83 -88.62
C MET A 1 49.76 51.21 -87.74
N THR A 2 48.98 52.02 -87.03
CA THR A 2 47.99 51.59 -86.03
C THR A 2 46.73 51.01 -86.69
N LEU A 3 46.06 50.09 -85.98
CA LEU A 3 44.87 49.28 -86.37
C LEU A 3 43.78 50.07 -87.12
N LYS A 4 43.70 51.39 -86.90
CA LYS A 4 42.79 52.32 -87.55
C LYS A 4 43.01 52.44 -89.07
N SER A 5 44.22 52.20 -89.59
CA SER A 5 44.50 52.33 -91.04
C SER A 5 43.97 51.15 -91.88
N LYS A 6 43.62 50.01 -91.26
CA LYS A 6 43.02 48.85 -91.95
C LYS A 6 41.48 48.89 -92.01
N LEU A 7 40.83 49.71 -91.19
CA LEU A 7 39.36 49.77 -91.08
C LEU A 7 38.68 50.69 -92.12
N THR A 8 39.43 51.45 -92.91
CA THR A 8 38.90 52.37 -93.94
C THR A 8 39.10 51.90 -95.40
N SER A 9 39.32 50.59 -95.62
CA SER A 9 39.47 50.01 -96.97
C SER A 9 38.12 49.55 -97.54
N LYS A 10 37.72 50.05 -98.71
CA LYS A 10 36.51 49.65 -99.47
C LYS A 10 36.62 48.28 -100.19
N LYS A 11 37.49 47.37 -99.73
CA LYS A 11 37.56 46.00 -100.27
C LYS A 11 36.92 45.05 -99.25
N GLY A 12 35.78 44.47 -99.63
CA GLY A 12 35.03 43.55 -98.79
C GLY A 12 35.88 42.38 -98.29
N TYR A 13 35.65 41.99 -97.04
CA TYR A 13 36.28 40.82 -96.44
C TYR A 13 35.66 39.55 -97.03
N ILE A 14 36.46 38.77 -97.75
CA ILE A 14 36.10 37.41 -98.15
C ILE A 14 36.61 36.50 -97.02
N PHE A 15 35.75 36.15 -96.09
CA PHE A 15 36.01 35.01 -95.20
C PHE A 15 35.87 33.74 -96.06
N THR A 16 36.92 32.92 -96.13
CA THR A 16 36.82 31.62 -96.80
C THR A 16 35.86 30.73 -96.02
N TYR A 17 35.05 29.94 -96.74
CA TYR A 17 34.09 29.01 -96.14
C TYR A 17 34.76 28.07 -95.10
N GLU A 18 36.02 27.70 -95.35
CA GLU A 18 36.83 26.89 -94.44
C GLU A 18 37.10 27.58 -93.09
N ALA A 19 37.36 28.89 -93.07
CA ALA A 19 37.60 29.62 -91.83
C ALA A 19 36.34 29.70 -90.95
N VAL A 20 35.17 29.88 -91.57
CA VAL A 20 33.89 29.86 -90.85
C VAL A 20 33.58 28.45 -90.33
N ALA A 21 33.83 27.41 -91.14
CA ALA A 21 33.65 26.02 -90.72
C ALA A 21 34.54 25.64 -89.53
N VAL A 22 35.81 26.06 -89.50
CA VAL A 22 36.71 25.80 -88.37
C VAL A 22 36.24 26.49 -87.09
N VAL A 23 35.77 27.75 -87.18
CA VAL A 23 35.23 28.46 -86.00
C VAL A 23 33.96 27.77 -85.48
N ILE A 24 33.06 27.33 -86.35
CA ILE A 24 31.85 26.61 -85.96
C ILE A 24 32.20 25.28 -85.29
N ILE A 25 33.16 24.52 -85.84
CA ILE A 25 33.63 23.26 -85.24
C ILE A 25 34.27 23.53 -83.88
N PHE A 26 35.09 24.57 -83.75
CA PHE A 26 35.75 24.92 -82.48
C PHE A 26 34.73 25.31 -81.40
N VAL A 27 33.73 26.13 -81.76
CA VAL A 27 32.63 26.49 -80.86
C VAL A 27 31.78 25.27 -80.51
N ALA A 28 31.50 24.38 -81.47
CA ALA A 28 30.73 23.16 -81.21
C ALA A 28 31.47 22.20 -80.27
N VAL A 29 32.78 22.00 -80.46
CA VAL A 29 33.61 21.17 -79.57
C VAL A 29 33.69 21.78 -78.17
N PHE A 30 33.87 23.10 -78.07
CA PHE A 30 33.90 23.80 -76.79
C PHE A 30 32.55 23.71 -76.06
N TYR A 31 31.44 23.90 -76.78
CA TYR A 31 30.09 23.78 -76.24
C TYR A 31 29.79 22.34 -75.80
N MET A 32 30.17 21.33 -76.59
CA MET A 32 30.01 19.92 -76.22
C MET A 32 30.82 19.56 -74.96
N GLY A 33 32.07 20.04 -74.87
CA GLY A 33 32.92 19.86 -73.70
C GLY A 33 32.38 20.56 -72.45
N TYR A 34 31.91 21.79 -72.59
CA TYR A 34 31.29 22.55 -71.51
C TYR A 34 30.00 21.88 -71.02
N PHE A 35 29.11 21.48 -71.93
CA PHE A 35 27.86 20.80 -71.58
C PHE A 35 28.11 19.47 -70.86
N THR A 36 29.07 18.68 -71.33
CA THR A 36 29.47 17.43 -70.68
C THR A 36 30.03 17.69 -69.28
N PHE A 37 30.89 18.70 -69.12
CA PHE A 37 31.44 19.08 -67.82
C PHE A 37 30.35 19.58 -66.85
N THR A 38 29.43 20.42 -67.30
CA THR A 38 28.32 20.92 -66.48
C THR A 38 27.39 19.78 -66.08
N HIS A 39 27.03 18.89 -67.00
CA HIS A 39 26.16 17.76 -66.71
C HIS A 39 26.79 16.83 -65.68
N VAL A 40 28.07 16.46 -65.84
CA VAL A 40 28.78 15.61 -64.87
C VAL A 40 28.84 16.28 -63.49
N ASN A 41 29.11 17.59 -63.41
CA ASN A 41 29.12 18.29 -62.14
C ASN A 41 27.74 18.38 -61.48
N LEU A 42 26.68 18.65 -62.25
CA LEU A 42 25.30 18.66 -61.75
C LEU A 42 24.91 17.27 -61.24
N THR A 43 25.17 16.21 -62.00
CA THR A 43 24.92 14.82 -61.57
C THR A 43 25.71 14.46 -60.30
N ASN A 44 26.97 14.88 -60.20
CA ASN A 44 27.76 14.66 -58.97
C ASN A 44 27.22 15.45 -57.77
N GLN A 45 26.72 16.66 -57.99
CA GLN A 45 26.09 17.47 -56.93
C GLN A 45 24.76 16.87 -56.46
N GLU A 46 23.94 16.37 -57.39
CA GLU A 46 22.69 15.65 -57.09
C GLU A 46 22.98 14.37 -56.30
N GLN A 47 23.90 13.52 -56.78
CA GLN A 47 24.30 12.30 -56.06
C GLN A 47 24.82 12.59 -54.65
N LYS A 48 25.59 13.68 -54.48
CA LYS A 48 26.10 14.09 -53.18
C LYS A 48 24.97 14.55 -52.25
N ARG A 49 24.01 15.33 -52.77
CA ARG A 49 22.84 15.78 -52.01
C ARG A 49 21.97 14.60 -51.58
N ASP A 50 21.74 13.64 -52.48
CA ASP A 50 20.94 12.45 -52.18
C ASP A 50 21.62 11.56 -51.13
N LEU A 51 22.96 11.47 -51.15
CA LEU A 51 23.74 10.78 -50.12
C LEU A 51 23.65 11.49 -48.75
N GLU A 52 23.77 12.82 -48.73
CA GLU A 52 23.63 13.62 -47.50
C GLU A 52 22.22 13.46 -46.89
N ASN A 53 21.17 13.46 -47.70
CA ASN A 53 19.79 13.22 -47.25
C ASN A 53 19.61 11.81 -46.69
N PHE A 54 20.21 10.80 -47.32
CA PHE A 54 20.19 9.42 -46.83
C PHE A 54 20.90 9.28 -45.48
N GLU A 55 22.09 9.88 -45.33
CA GLU A 55 22.84 9.86 -44.06
C GLU A 55 22.08 10.58 -42.94
N LYS A 56 21.44 11.72 -43.24
CA LYS A 56 20.56 12.43 -42.31
C LYS A 56 19.39 11.55 -41.88
N ALA A 57 18.68 10.94 -42.83
CA ALA A 57 17.54 10.07 -42.53
C ALA A 57 17.95 8.86 -41.67
N ASN A 58 19.09 8.24 -41.97
CA ASN A 58 19.63 7.13 -41.18
C ASN A 58 19.94 7.56 -39.73
N LEU A 59 20.56 8.73 -39.54
CA LEU A 59 20.87 9.26 -38.21
C LEU A 59 19.61 9.66 -37.43
N VAL A 60 18.62 10.24 -38.10
CA VAL A 60 17.31 10.57 -37.51
C VAL A 60 16.57 9.29 -37.11
N SER A 61 16.57 8.25 -37.93
CA SER A 61 15.94 6.97 -37.56
C SER A 61 16.63 6.32 -36.37
N ASP A 62 17.97 6.38 -36.28
CA ASP A 62 18.72 5.87 -35.12
C ASP A 62 18.35 6.63 -33.84
N MET A 63 18.25 7.97 -33.94
CA MET A 63 17.80 8.84 -32.85
C MET A 63 16.37 8.50 -32.41
N LEU A 64 15.44 8.32 -33.37
CA LEU A 64 14.04 8.00 -33.07
C LEU A 64 13.91 6.63 -32.39
N PHE A 65 14.63 5.60 -32.86
CA PHE A 65 14.68 4.31 -32.16
C PHE A 65 15.25 4.45 -30.75
N LYS A 66 16.28 5.29 -30.56
CA LYS A 66 16.85 5.53 -29.23
C LYS A 66 15.87 6.21 -28.28
N MET A 67 15.07 7.15 -28.78
CA MET A 67 14.02 7.83 -28.02
C MET A 67 12.85 6.92 -27.63
N HIS A 68 12.62 5.85 -28.40
CA HIS A 68 11.58 4.85 -28.12
C HIS A 68 12.14 3.61 -27.41
N GLU A 69 13.33 3.65 -26.82
CA GLU A 69 13.76 2.52 -25.98
C GLU A 69 12.91 2.46 -24.70
N PHE A 70 12.51 1.25 -24.32
CA PHE A 70 11.67 1.00 -23.16
C PHE A 70 12.49 0.99 -21.86
N PRO A 71 11.96 1.46 -20.72
CA PRO A 71 10.65 2.09 -20.54
C PRO A 71 10.67 3.61 -20.77
N SER A 72 9.56 4.16 -21.25
CA SER A 72 9.30 5.60 -21.27
C SER A 72 8.57 6.08 -20.00
N ASN A 73 8.36 7.40 -19.86
CA ASN A 73 7.62 8.00 -18.73
C ASN A 73 6.09 7.92 -18.87
N SER A 74 5.57 7.13 -19.82
CA SER A 74 4.14 7.03 -20.15
C SER A 74 3.38 5.97 -19.33
N TYR A 75 3.99 5.49 -18.25
CA TYR A 75 3.39 4.52 -17.32
C TYR A 75 3.11 5.17 -15.96
N VAL A 76 2.15 4.62 -15.23
CA VAL A 76 1.86 5.07 -13.86
C VAL A 76 3.12 4.98 -12.98
N PRO A 77 3.39 5.98 -12.10
CA PRO A 77 4.64 6.07 -11.32
C PRO A 77 5.03 4.80 -10.56
N ASP A 78 4.08 4.13 -9.92
CA ASP A 78 4.32 2.88 -9.19
C ASP A 78 4.84 1.76 -10.10
N TYR A 79 4.23 1.60 -11.28
CA TYR A 79 4.66 0.63 -12.28
C TYR A 79 5.99 1.02 -12.93
N LEU A 80 6.22 2.33 -13.16
CA LEU A 80 7.48 2.83 -13.72
C LEU A 80 8.68 2.44 -12.83
N ARG A 81 8.55 2.48 -11.50
CA ARG A 81 9.62 2.01 -10.59
C ARG A 81 9.97 0.52 -10.77
N PHE A 82 8.97 -0.31 -11.05
CA PHE A 82 9.19 -1.71 -11.42
C PHE A 82 9.95 -1.80 -12.73
N LEU A 83 9.56 -1.02 -13.75
CA LEU A 83 10.26 -0.99 -15.03
C LEU A 83 11.71 -0.50 -14.92
N ASP A 84 11.96 0.53 -14.11
CA ASP A 84 13.31 1.02 -13.80
C ASP A 84 14.17 -0.07 -13.18
N SER A 85 13.58 -0.86 -12.27
CA SER A 85 14.25 -1.99 -11.64
C SER A 85 14.55 -3.10 -12.65
N VAL A 86 13.66 -3.37 -13.61
CA VAL A 86 13.89 -4.31 -14.72
C VAL A 86 15.05 -3.80 -15.59
N ALA A 87 14.99 -2.54 -16.04
CA ALA A 87 16.01 -1.95 -16.89
C ALA A 87 17.39 -1.99 -16.21
N LYS A 88 17.45 -1.58 -14.94
CA LYS A 88 18.68 -1.54 -14.15
C LYS A 88 19.24 -2.94 -13.90
N ARG A 89 18.40 -3.95 -13.62
CA ARG A 89 18.84 -5.34 -13.35
C ARG A 89 19.39 -6.03 -14.60
N TYR A 90 18.70 -5.91 -15.74
CA TYR A 90 19.02 -6.70 -16.94
C TYR A 90 19.85 -5.95 -17.98
N SER A 91 19.87 -4.62 -17.97
CA SER A 91 20.67 -3.81 -18.90
C SER A 91 21.71 -2.91 -18.23
N GLY A 92 21.56 -2.59 -16.94
CA GLY A 92 22.42 -1.65 -16.24
C GLY A 92 22.24 -0.19 -16.67
N LEU A 93 21.19 0.10 -17.43
CA LEU A 93 20.85 1.42 -17.99
C LEU A 93 19.44 1.83 -17.53
N GLU A 94 19.07 3.08 -17.81
CA GLU A 94 17.72 3.61 -17.58
C GLU A 94 16.69 2.99 -18.55
N THR A 95 17.13 2.65 -19.77
CA THR A 95 16.33 1.98 -20.80
C THR A 95 17.00 0.67 -21.22
N ILE A 96 16.21 -0.28 -21.72
CA ILE A 96 16.64 -1.60 -22.19
C ILE A 96 16.98 -1.51 -23.69
N PRO A 97 18.26 -1.62 -24.11
CA PRO A 97 18.61 -1.55 -25.51
C PRO A 97 17.99 -2.69 -26.33
N GLY A 98 17.60 -2.42 -27.57
CA GLY A 98 16.97 -3.43 -28.44
C GLY A 98 15.48 -3.65 -28.16
N THR A 99 14.86 -2.75 -27.39
CA THR A 99 13.42 -2.67 -27.19
C THR A 99 12.79 -1.52 -27.98
N PHE A 100 11.47 -1.51 -28.08
CA PHE A 100 10.69 -0.40 -28.61
C PHE A 100 9.44 -0.22 -27.75
N ASP A 101 9.32 0.94 -27.12
CA ASP A 101 8.16 1.36 -26.34
C ASP A 101 7.16 2.10 -27.25
N PRO A 102 5.99 1.52 -27.52
CA PRO A 102 4.96 2.14 -28.36
C PRO A 102 4.25 3.31 -27.68
N TYR A 103 4.52 3.57 -26.40
CA TYR A 103 3.94 4.68 -25.64
C TYR A 103 4.94 5.81 -25.41
N SER A 104 6.18 5.66 -25.88
CA SER A 104 7.19 6.71 -25.73
C SER A 104 6.77 7.97 -26.47
N MET A 105 6.54 9.04 -25.70
CA MET A 105 6.28 10.38 -26.24
C MET A 105 7.23 11.38 -25.57
N ASN A 106 7.69 12.36 -26.34
CA ASN A 106 8.44 13.50 -25.82
C ASN A 106 7.49 14.48 -25.08
N GLN A 107 6.92 14.06 -23.95
CA GLN A 107 6.04 14.90 -23.14
C GLN A 107 6.27 14.69 -21.65
N GLU A 108 6.45 15.79 -20.91
CA GLU A 108 6.39 15.77 -19.45
C GLU A 108 4.93 15.80 -19.00
N PHE A 109 4.54 14.82 -18.20
CA PHE A 109 3.20 14.75 -17.60
C PHE A 109 3.26 15.27 -16.15
N ILE A 110 2.29 16.12 -15.80
CA ILE A 110 2.07 16.53 -14.41
C ILE A 110 0.97 15.64 -13.87
N TYR A 111 1.31 14.85 -12.85
CA TYR A 111 0.42 13.85 -12.27
C TYR A 111 -0.21 14.33 -10.98
N ASN A 112 -1.51 14.10 -10.84
CA ASN A 112 -2.16 14.05 -9.54
C ASN A 112 -2.48 12.58 -9.23
N GLU A 113 -1.63 11.95 -8.45
CA GLU A 113 -1.89 10.63 -7.87
C GLU A 113 -2.85 10.79 -6.70
N SER A 114 -4.01 10.13 -6.78
CA SER A 114 -4.95 10.02 -5.68
C SER A 114 -4.99 8.57 -5.25
N TRP A 115 -4.14 8.25 -4.27
CA TRP A 115 -4.11 6.95 -3.64
C TRP A 115 -4.87 7.03 -2.33
N TYR A 116 -5.89 6.20 -2.15
CA TYR A 116 -6.64 6.08 -0.91
C TYR A 116 -7.09 4.63 -0.69
N TYR A 117 -7.53 4.31 0.51
CA TYR A 117 -8.18 3.04 0.81
C TYR A 117 -9.63 3.30 1.18
N GLU A 118 -10.55 2.52 0.63
CA GLU A 118 -11.94 2.50 1.05
C GLU A 118 -12.09 1.50 2.19
N ILE A 119 -12.59 1.98 3.32
CA ILE A 119 -12.90 1.17 4.48
C ILE A 119 -14.42 1.10 4.58
N ASN A 120 -14.97 -0.07 4.32
CA ASN A 120 -16.39 -0.36 4.38
C ASN A 120 -16.74 -0.90 5.76
N ILE A 121 -17.56 -0.17 6.50
CA ILE A 121 -17.98 -0.48 7.87
C ILE A 121 -19.45 -0.86 7.83
N THR A 122 -19.76 -2.13 8.13
CA THR A 122 -21.13 -2.64 8.12
C THR A 122 -21.67 -2.71 9.54
N ASN A 123 -22.81 -2.04 9.78
CA ASN A 123 -23.59 -2.15 11.00
C ASN A 123 -24.78 -3.10 10.76
N PRO A 124 -24.72 -4.37 11.18
CA PRO A 124 -25.85 -5.29 11.05
C PRO A 124 -26.90 -5.13 12.17
N GLY A 125 -26.69 -4.20 13.10
CA GLY A 125 -27.64 -3.91 14.17
C GLY A 125 -28.90 -3.22 13.65
N THR A 126 -29.91 -3.14 14.52
CA THR A 126 -31.23 -2.52 14.25
C THR A 126 -31.35 -1.10 14.80
N GLN A 127 -30.22 -0.48 15.12
CA GLN A 127 -30.13 0.88 15.64
C GLN A 127 -28.95 1.61 15.01
N ASP A 128 -29.15 2.90 14.73
CA ASP A 128 -28.10 3.80 14.30
C ASP A 128 -27.07 3.97 15.41
N LEU A 129 -25.79 3.87 15.07
CA LEU A 129 -24.69 4.15 15.98
C LEU A 129 -24.12 5.52 15.64
N THR A 130 -23.85 6.34 16.65
CA THR A 130 -23.27 7.69 16.50
C THR A 130 -22.07 7.86 17.41
N ASP A 131 -21.12 8.71 17.00
CA ASP A 131 -19.85 8.92 17.71
C ASP A 131 -19.16 7.59 18.08
N PHE A 132 -19.14 6.65 17.14
CA PHE A 132 -18.80 5.25 17.39
C PHE A 132 -17.36 4.94 16.97
N GLN A 133 -16.60 4.29 17.85
CA GLN A 133 -15.21 3.92 17.61
C GLN A 133 -15.13 2.55 16.92
N VAL A 134 -14.52 2.52 15.74
CA VAL A 134 -14.34 1.31 14.93
C VAL A 134 -12.86 0.97 14.88
N LEU A 135 -12.52 -0.30 15.09
CA LEU A 135 -11.16 -0.79 14.89
C LEU A 135 -10.96 -1.14 13.41
N VAL A 136 -9.96 -0.52 12.79
CA VAL A 136 -9.46 -0.84 11.46
C VAL A 136 -8.16 -1.60 11.63
N THR A 137 -8.15 -2.86 11.20
CA THR A 137 -6.94 -3.70 11.18
C THR A 137 -6.35 -3.70 9.77
N LEU A 138 -5.15 -3.15 9.66
CA LEU A 138 -4.36 -3.11 8.44
C LEU A 138 -3.30 -4.22 8.50
N ASN A 139 -3.16 -4.96 7.41
CA ASN A 139 -2.15 -6.01 7.26
C ASN A 139 -1.74 -6.09 5.78
N PRO A 140 -0.65 -6.79 5.45
CA PRO A 140 -0.18 -6.96 4.07
C PRO A 140 -1.23 -7.35 3.04
N SER A 141 -2.25 -8.12 3.44
CA SER A 141 -3.30 -8.58 2.52
C SER A 141 -4.30 -7.49 2.14
N ASN A 142 -4.42 -6.41 2.93
CA ASN A 142 -5.45 -5.38 2.72
C ASN A 142 -4.90 -3.94 2.67
N PHE A 143 -3.65 -3.73 3.05
CA PHE A 143 -3.01 -2.42 3.12
C PHE A 143 -1.53 -2.51 2.77
N ASN A 144 -1.05 -1.60 1.92
CA ASN A 144 0.36 -1.48 1.64
C ASN A 144 1.04 -0.53 2.64
N PHE A 145 1.96 -1.08 3.44
CA PHE A 145 2.70 -0.35 4.47
C PHE A 145 3.74 0.65 3.95
N ASP A 146 4.16 0.61 2.69
CA ASP A 146 5.01 1.71 2.17
C ASP A 146 4.21 3.00 1.97
N TYR A 147 2.87 2.92 2.08
CA TYR A 147 2.02 4.11 2.12
C TYR A 147 2.31 4.98 3.35
N SER A 148 2.70 4.34 4.47
CA SER A 148 3.14 4.98 5.69
C SER A 148 3.98 4.00 6.52
N GLU A 149 5.28 4.29 6.70
CA GLU A 149 6.20 3.35 7.37
C GLU A 149 5.87 3.16 8.86
N ASP A 150 5.38 4.20 9.52
CA ASP A 150 5.16 4.28 10.96
C ASP A 150 3.72 4.71 11.33
N GLY A 151 2.81 4.73 10.36
CA GLY A 151 1.44 5.20 10.53
C GLY A 151 1.31 6.73 10.54
N SER A 152 2.43 7.46 10.47
CA SER A 152 2.40 8.90 10.35
C SER A 152 1.84 9.34 8.99
N GLY A 153 1.22 10.53 8.97
CA GLY A 153 0.66 11.08 7.75
C GLY A 153 -0.53 10.28 7.20
N LEU A 154 -1.26 9.56 8.04
CA LEU A 154 -2.57 9.02 7.70
C LEU A 154 -3.68 10.04 8.04
N SER A 155 -4.81 9.92 7.35
CA SER A 155 -6.02 10.69 7.62
C SER A 155 -7.24 9.89 7.21
N PHE A 156 -8.30 9.95 8.01
CA PHE A 156 -9.55 9.22 7.78
C PHE A 156 -10.66 10.22 7.48
N TRP A 157 -11.53 9.88 6.53
CA TRP A 157 -12.56 10.81 6.03
C TRP A 157 -13.89 10.11 5.81
N GLN A 158 -14.99 10.71 6.26
CA GLN A 158 -16.35 10.34 5.87
C GLN A 158 -16.91 11.44 4.97
N GLY A 159 -16.98 11.19 3.66
CA GLY A 159 -17.24 12.24 2.68
C GLY A 159 -16.19 13.35 2.73
N ASN A 160 -16.59 14.55 3.16
CA ASN A 160 -15.69 15.72 3.28
C ASN A 160 -15.30 16.03 4.73
N THR A 161 -15.75 15.23 5.70
CA THR A 161 -15.44 15.41 7.13
C THR A 161 -14.24 14.55 7.48
N GLN A 162 -13.19 15.16 8.03
CA GLN A 162 -12.07 14.42 8.60
C GLN A 162 -12.51 13.78 9.92
N LEU A 163 -12.12 12.53 10.16
CA LEU A 163 -12.45 11.77 11.36
C LEU A 163 -11.26 11.75 12.32
N HIS A 164 -11.56 11.76 13.62
CA HIS A 164 -10.56 11.50 14.65
C HIS A 164 -10.18 10.02 14.65
N TYR A 165 -8.90 9.76 14.89
CA TYR A 165 -8.36 8.42 14.89
C TYR A 165 -7.22 8.30 15.90
N TRP A 166 -6.91 7.08 16.30
CA TRP A 166 -5.80 6.76 17.17
C TRP A 166 -5.11 5.47 16.72
N ILE A 167 -3.80 5.52 16.54
CA ILE A 167 -2.98 4.38 16.18
C ILE A 167 -2.63 3.63 17.47
N GLU A 168 -3.25 2.48 17.67
CA GLU A 168 -2.97 1.62 18.83
C GLU A 168 -1.66 0.86 18.64
N THR A 169 -1.47 0.22 17.50
CA THR A 169 -0.21 -0.43 17.17
C THR A 169 0.12 -0.19 15.70
N TRP A 170 1.41 -0.11 15.42
CA TRP A 170 1.91 -0.04 14.05
C TRP A 170 3.16 -0.90 13.90
N GLU A 171 2.98 -2.13 13.45
CA GLU A 171 4.07 -3.02 13.09
C GLU A 171 4.21 -3.00 11.58
N TYR A 172 5.27 -2.36 11.10
CA TYR A 172 5.52 -2.22 9.66
C TYR A 172 5.48 -3.59 9.01
N ASN A 173 4.56 -3.73 8.04
CA ASN A 173 4.46 -4.91 7.19
C ASN A 173 4.08 -6.20 7.94
N ASP A 174 3.43 -6.09 9.10
CA ASP A 174 2.78 -7.21 9.82
C ASP A 174 1.33 -6.85 10.15
N GLU A 175 1.10 -6.05 11.21
CA GLU A 175 -0.23 -5.61 11.61
C GLU A 175 -0.19 -4.17 12.14
N ALA A 176 -1.16 -3.37 11.71
CA ALA A 176 -1.47 -2.08 12.32
C ALA A 176 -2.92 -2.01 12.77
N ARG A 177 -3.14 -1.47 13.96
CA ARG A 177 -4.45 -1.31 14.58
C ARG A 177 -4.74 0.17 14.74
N VAL A 178 -5.76 0.64 14.05
CA VAL A 178 -6.16 2.04 14.08
C VAL A 178 -7.62 2.14 14.49
N TRP A 179 -7.88 2.85 15.58
CA TRP A 179 -9.23 3.19 15.99
C TRP A 179 -9.68 4.45 15.26
N VAL A 180 -10.87 4.43 14.68
CA VAL A 180 -11.45 5.57 13.96
C VAL A 180 -12.80 5.89 14.57
N LYS A 181 -13.01 7.15 14.98
CA LYS A 181 -14.30 7.63 15.48
C LYS A 181 -15.16 8.07 14.29
N VAL A 182 -16.24 7.35 14.05
CA VAL A 182 -17.19 7.61 12.96
C VAL A 182 -18.42 8.33 13.50
N ASP A 183 -18.86 9.40 12.83
CA ASP A 183 -19.96 10.23 13.28
C ASP A 183 -21.30 9.47 13.30
N SER A 184 -21.56 8.67 12.26
CA SER A 184 -22.79 7.89 12.12
C SER A 184 -22.58 6.62 11.30
N LEU A 185 -23.14 5.51 11.80
CA LEU A 185 -23.27 4.22 11.14
C LEU A 185 -24.76 3.81 11.18
N PRO A 186 -25.52 4.04 10.10
CA PRO A 186 -26.95 3.71 10.07
C PRO A 186 -27.20 2.20 10.22
N ASP A 187 -28.37 1.84 10.75
CA ASP A 187 -28.77 0.46 10.93
C ASP A 187 -28.84 -0.33 9.61
N GLU A 188 -28.54 -1.64 9.66
CA GLU A 188 -28.56 -2.57 8.52
C GLU A 188 -27.85 -2.06 7.23
N THR A 189 -26.84 -1.20 7.35
CA THR A 189 -26.14 -0.58 6.21
C THR A 189 -24.62 -0.65 6.28
N THR A 190 -23.99 -0.49 5.13
CA THR A 190 -22.54 -0.31 5.00
C THR A 190 -22.21 1.16 4.79
N THR A 191 -21.41 1.71 5.68
CA THR A 191 -20.87 3.07 5.60
C THR A 191 -19.43 3.02 5.09
N GLN A 192 -19.12 3.81 4.08
CA GLN A 192 -17.78 3.95 3.55
C GLN A 192 -17.05 5.11 4.21
N ILE A 193 -15.80 4.89 4.64
CA ILE A 193 -14.83 5.94 4.97
C ILE A 193 -13.58 5.78 4.10
N LEU A 194 -12.79 6.84 3.97
CA LEU A 194 -11.58 6.87 3.15
C LEU A 194 -10.35 7.06 4.04
N LEU A 195 -9.38 6.17 3.91
CA LEU A 195 -8.03 6.33 4.45
C LEU A 195 -7.13 6.96 3.38
N LYS A 196 -6.55 8.11 3.68
CA LYS A 196 -5.71 8.90 2.76
C LYS A 196 -4.39 9.28 3.42
N ARG A 197 -3.32 9.34 2.64
CA ARG A 197 -2.04 9.95 3.00
C ARG A 197 -2.30 11.45 3.12
N ASN A 198 -1.73 12.07 4.14
CA ASN A 198 -2.15 13.38 4.62
C ASN A 198 -1.99 14.48 3.56
N GLN A 199 -3.03 14.70 2.75
CA GLN A 199 -3.13 15.75 1.73
C GLN A 199 -3.68 17.07 2.29
N GLY A 200 -3.41 17.37 3.57
CA GLY A 200 -3.83 18.61 4.24
C GLY A 200 -4.89 18.44 5.34
N GLY A 201 -4.96 17.27 5.98
CA GLY A 201 -5.77 17.04 7.17
C GLY A 201 -5.22 17.77 8.40
N SER A 202 -6.12 18.25 9.26
CA SER A 202 -5.78 18.94 10.51
C SER A 202 -5.64 18.00 11.72
N TYR A 203 -6.24 16.81 11.67
CA TYR A 203 -6.18 15.84 12.77
C TYR A 203 -4.99 14.89 12.63
N SER A 204 -4.35 14.59 13.76
CA SER A 204 -3.33 13.57 13.95
C SER A 204 -3.88 12.42 14.80
N SER A 205 -3.10 11.35 14.97
CA SER A 205 -3.42 10.28 15.92
C SER A 205 -3.59 10.87 17.32
N ASP A 206 -4.78 10.76 17.88
CA ASP A 206 -5.13 11.28 19.20
C ASP A 206 -6.23 10.42 19.83
N GLY A 207 -5.91 9.70 20.90
CA GLY A 207 -6.86 8.87 21.63
C GLY A 207 -7.87 9.68 22.45
N ASP A 208 -7.49 10.87 22.94
CA ASP A 208 -8.37 11.75 23.72
C ASP A 208 -9.56 12.24 22.88
N ASP A 209 -9.34 12.51 21.59
CA ASP A 209 -10.41 12.91 20.66
C ASP A 209 -11.20 11.70 20.08
N THR A 210 -10.59 10.51 20.09
CA THR A 210 -11.16 9.30 19.48
C THR A 210 -12.12 8.57 20.42
N PHE A 211 -11.79 8.45 21.70
CA PHE A 211 -12.54 7.66 22.68
C PHE A 211 -13.40 8.52 23.62
N VAL A 212 -14.30 7.87 24.38
CA VAL A 212 -15.09 8.53 25.43
C VAL A 212 -14.20 8.92 26.63
N PHE A 213 -13.22 8.08 26.90
CA PHE A 213 -12.11 8.32 27.82
C PHE A 213 -10.88 7.61 27.26
N PHE A 214 -9.70 8.18 27.46
CA PHE A 214 -8.45 7.60 27.02
C PHE A 214 -7.31 8.02 27.93
N ASP A 215 -6.39 7.12 28.26
CA ASP A 215 -5.07 7.44 28.78
C ASP A 215 -4.07 6.33 28.45
N ASP A 216 -3.03 6.68 27.70
CA ASP A 216 -1.85 5.86 27.37
C ASP A 216 -0.65 6.18 28.27
N PHE A 217 -0.83 7.08 29.26
CA PHE A 217 0.19 7.46 30.24
C PHE A 217 1.51 8.00 29.66
N GLU A 218 1.52 8.45 28.40
CA GLU A 218 2.69 9.06 27.75
C GLU A 218 3.01 10.48 28.25
N ARG A 219 2.21 11.00 29.19
CA ARG A 219 2.40 12.30 29.84
C ARG A 219 3.27 12.17 31.09
N THR A 220 4.03 13.21 31.41
CA THR A 220 5.05 13.18 32.47
C THR A 220 4.53 13.15 33.92
N SER A 221 3.20 13.16 34.15
CA SER A 221 2.65 13.13 35.51
C SER A 221 1.26 12.47 35.56
N PHE A 222 1.08 11.56 36.50
CA PHE A 222 -0.17 10.80 36.69
C PHE A 222 -1.37 11.66 37.15
N GLY A 223 -1.18 12.55 38.15
CA GLY A 223 -2.28 13.25 38.84
C GLY A 223 -2.71 14.61 38.27
N GLY A 224 -2.23 15.03 37.09
CA GLY A 224 -2.43 16.38 36.58
C GLY A 224 -3.83 16.64 36.02
N ASP A 225 -4.24 15.85 35.02
CA ASP A 225 -5.36 16.21 34.14
C ASP A 225 -6.52 15.21 34.14
N LYS A 226 -6.23 13.90 34.22
CA LYS A 226 -7.24 12.83 34.02
C LYS A 226 -7.58 12.04 35.27
N TRP A 227 -6.67 11.96 36.25
CA TRP A 227 -6.84 11.12 37.44
C TRP A 227 -6.87 11.94 38.73
N ASN A 228 -7.71 11.49 39.67
CA ASN A 228 -7.71 11.89 41.06
C ASN A 228 -7.18 10.73 41.91
N VAL A 229 -6.00 10.92 42.51
CA VAL A 229 -5.40 9.93 43.40
C VAL A 229 -6.20 9.89 44.70
N VAL A 230 -6.85 8.76 44.99
CA VAL A 230 -7.58 8.55 46.25
C VAL A 230 -6.63 8.03 47.32
N SER A 231 -5.74 7.10 46.95
CA SER A 231 -4.78 6.44 47.83
C SER A 231 -3.62 5.82 47.03
N GLY A 232 -2.48 5.63 47.69
CA GLY A 232 -1.25 5.09 47.07
C GLY A 232 -0.31 6.17 46.53
N SER A 233 0.95 5.78 46.28
CA SER A 233 1.94 6.61 45.57
C SER A 233 1.97 6.17 44.11
N TRP A 234 1.75 7.13 43.20
CA TRP A 234 1.64 6.87 41.77
C TRP A 234 2.69 7.67 41.01
N GLU A 235 3.34 7.02 40.06
CA GLU A 235 4.31 7.62 39.17
C GLU A 235 4.09 7.14 37.73
N ILE A 236 4.75 7.81 36.78
CA ILE A 236 4.81 7.40 35.38
C ILE A 236 6.23 6.91 35.14
N ILE A 237 6.36 5.66 34.68
CA ILE A 237 7.68 5.06 34.40
C ILE A 237 7.73 4.56 32.96
N ALA A 238 8.94 4.52 32.40
CA ALA A 238 9.18 3.87 31.13
C ALA A 238 9.06 2.35 31.29
N ASP A 239 8.37 1.70 30.36
CA ASP A 239 8.24 0.25 30.26
C ASP A 239 8.76 -0.21 28.88
N SER A 240 9.48 -1.33 28.88
CA SER A 240 10.08 -1.90 27.66
C SER A 240 9.43 -3.21 27.22
N GLU A 241 8.42 -3.69 27.95
CA GLU A 241 7.66 -4.91 27.65
C GLU A 241 6.49 -4.62 26.72
N LEU A 242 5.94 -3.40 26.75
CA LEU A 242 4.86 -2.94 25.87
C LEU A 242 5.40 -2.12 24.68
N SER A 243 4.78 -2.30 23.51
CA SER A 243 5.05 -1.52 22.30
C SER A 243 4.57 -0.07 22.46
N TYR A 244 5.26 0.87 21.81
CA TYR A 244 4.88 2.28 21.80
C TYR A 244 3.60 2.53 20.98
N TYR A 245 2.63 3.25 21.55
CA TYR A 245 1.41 3.68 20.87
C TYR A 245 1.64 4.88 19.91
N ASN A 246 0.64 5.27 19.13
CA ASN A 246 0.64 6.38 18.16
C ASN A 246 1.46 6.19 16.88
N GLY A 247 2.10 5.04 16.70
CA GLY A 247 2.93 4.76 15.54
C GLY A 247 4.30 5.44 15.64
N GLY A 248 5.37 4.71 15.32
CA GLY A 248 6.75 5.19 15.37
C GLY A 248 7.65 4.48 16.39
N LEU A 249 8.80 5.11 16.67
CA LEU A 249 9.84 4.58 17.54
C LEU A 249 9.87 5.37 18.84
N GLY A 250 9.40 4.74 19.93
CA GLY A 250 9.38 5.33 21.26
C GLY A 250 9.59 4.28 22.35
N THR A 251 9.71 4.74 23.59
CA THR A 251 9.60 3.89 24.77
C THR A 251 8.25 4.18 25.40
N ASN A 252 7.47 3.13 25.61
CA ASN A 252 6.16 3.23 26.22
C ASN A 252 6.27 3.70 27.68
N HIS A 253 5.30 4.45 28.15
CA HIS A 253 5.19 4.82 29.55
C HIS A 253 3.93 4.22 30.16
N VAL A 254 4.03 3.81 31.42
CA VAL A 254 2.92 3.19 32.14
C VAL A 254 2.69 3.89 33.47
N ALA A 255 1.45 3.88 33.93
CA ALA A 255 1.17 4.26 35.31
C ALA A 255 1.67 3.16 36.25
N HIS A 256 2.50 3.54 37.21
CA HIS A 256 3.04 2.65 38.22
C HIS A 256 2.53 3.06 39.60
N LEU A 257 1.87 2.11 40.27
CA LEU A 257 1.45 2.19 41.66
C LEU A 257 2.52 1.51 42.52
N GLU A 258 3.29 2.32 43.25
CA GLU A 258 4.43 1.86 44.04
C GLU A 258 4.04 0.87 45.14
N ALA A 259 4.96 -0.05 45.44
CA ALA A 259 4.82 -1.04 46.51
C ALA A 259 4.46 -0.42 47.87
N SER A 260 3.42 -0.97 48.52
CA SER A 260 2.98 -0.53 49.85
C SER A 260 2.17 -1.61 50.56
N ASP A 261 2.23 -1.63 51.89
CA ASP A 261 1.39 -2.48 52.75
C ASP A 261 -0.01 -1.89 52.98
N THR A 262 -0.35 -0.79 52.30
CA THR A 262 -1.65 -0.14 52.41
C THR A 262 -2.67 -0.87 51.53
N GLU A 263 -3.75 -1.33 52.14
CA GLU A 263 -4.93 -1.88 51.45
C GLU A 263 -5.67 -0.77 50.65
N ASP A 264 -6.39 -1.17 49.60
CA ASP A 264 -7.27 -0.30 48.80
C ASP A 264 -6.60 0.96 48.22
N ARG A 265 -5.50 0.77 47.50
CA ARG A 265 -4.78 1.85 46.80
C ARG A 265 -5.40 2.09 45.43
N ARG A 266 -5.85 3.32 45.14
CA ARG A 266 -6.61 3.57 43.91
C ARG A 266 -6.55 5.00 43.40
N ALA A 267 -6.76 5.13 42.10
CA ALA A 267 -7.02 6.37 41.40
C ALA A 267 -8.35 6.26 40.66
N VAL A 268 -9.09 7.36 40.63
CA VAL A 268 -10.38 7.45 39.95
C VAL A 268 -10.27 8.52 38.87
N SER A 269 -10.96 8.37 37.75
CA SER A 269 -11.06 9.43 36.75
C SER A 269 -11.48 10.74 37.43
N LYS A 270 -10.92 11.86 37.00
CA LYS A 270 -11.15 13.18 37.61
C LYS A 270 -12.51 13.75 37.21
N TYR A 271 -12.95 13.39 36.01
CA TYR A 271 -14.23 13.78 35.44
C TYR A 271 -15.09 12.54 35.23
N SER A 272 -16.40 12.74 35.29
CA SER A 272 -17.36 11.72 34.90
C SER A 272 -17.34 11.51 33.40
N LEU A 273 -17.62 10.28 33.00
CA LEU A 273 -17.84 9.82 31.65
C LEU A 273 -19.19 10.35 31.14
N ASN A 274 -19.20 10.90 29.94
CA ASN A 274 -20.42 11.30 29.25
C ASN A 274 -21.09 10.08 28.62
N LEU A 275 -21.76 9.27 29.44
CA LEU A 275 -22.47 8.06 29.00
C LEU A 275 -23.91 8.40 28.61
N ASN A 276 -24.30 8.07 27.38
CA ASN A 276 -25.69 8.15 26.91
C ASN A 276 -26.51 6.94 27.34
N ASP A 277 -27.80 7.17 27.57
CA ASP A 277 -28.80 6.15 27.88
C ASP A 277 -29.03 5.23 26.67
N GLY A 278 -28.93 3.91 26.87
CA GLY A 278 -29.17 2.89 25.84
C GLY A 278 -27.95 2.46 25.02
N ASP A 279 -26.85 3.22 25.06
CA ASP A 279 -25.57 2.80 24.49
C ASP A 279 -24.91 1.71 25.37
N ILE A 280 -24.18 0.80 24.75
CA ILE A 280 -23.32 -0.17 25.45
C ILE A 280 -21.90 0.37 25.42
N TYR A 281 -21.21 0.33 26.56
CA TYR A 281 -19.83 0.81 26.68
C TYR A 281 -18.89 -0.34 27.01
N ILE A 282 -17.64 -0.23 26.58
CA ILE A 282 -16.57 -1.12 26.98
C ILE A 282 -15.43 -0.29 27.55
N LEU A 283 -15.03 -0.62 28.77
CA LEU A 283 -13.78 -0.17 29.39
C LEU A 283 -12.72 -1.23 29.09
N GLU A 284 -11.64 -0.81 28.47
CA GLU A 284 -10.49 -1.65 28.14
C GLU A 284 -9.25 -1.06 28.80
N GLY A 285 -8.33 -1.92 29.21
CA GLY A 285 -7.09 -1.47 29.84
C GLY A 285 -6.12 -2.61 30.06
N ASP A 286 -4.84 -2.29 30.03
CA ASP A 286 -3.76 -3.21 30.34
C ASP A 286 -3.41 -3.07 31.82
N SER A 287 -3.16 -4.19 32.50
CA SER A 287 -2.69 -4.17 33.88
C SER A 287 -1.72 -5.31 34.19
N LYS A 288 -0.71 -5.02 35.01
CA LYS A 288 0.23 -5.99 35.57
C LYS A 288 0.33 -5.74 37.08
N GLY A 289 0.61 -6.78 37.85
CA GLY A 289 1.01 -6.60 39.25
C GLY A 289 2.19 -7.50 39.59
N HIS A 290 2.90 -7.15 40.66
CA HIS A 290 3.98 -7.97 41.19
C HIS A 290 3.92 -8.05 42.73
N THR A 291 3.89 -9.27 43.26
CA THR A 291 4.08 -9.56 44.67
C THR A 291 5.56 -9.44 45.02
N GLY A 292 5.98 -8.32 45.62
CA GLY A 292 7.39 -8.03 45.90
C GLY A 292 8.13 -9.07 46.77
N VAL A 293 9.42 -8.83 47.03
CA VAL A 293 10.42 -9.80 47.59
C VAL A 293 10.12 -10.38 48.99
N SER A 294 9.03 -9.99 49.66
CA SER A 294 8.76 -10.31 51.08
C SER A 294 7.32 -10.74 51.40
N GLY A 295 6.64 -11.44 50.48
CA GLY A 295 5.35 -12.11 50.74
C GLY A 295 5.39 -13.56 50.27
N GLY A 296 5.02 -14.51 51.12
CA GLY A 296 5.05 -15.94 50.79
C GLY A 296 3.84 -16.39 49.98
N SER A 297 4.09 -17.36 49.09
CA SER A 297 3.18 -18.02 48.12
C SER A 297 2.99 -17.29 46.79
N ALA A 298 2.92 -18.10 45.73
CA ALA A 298 2.78 -17.70 44.33
C ALA A 298 1.38 -17.13 44.00
N ASP A 299 0.92 -16.18 44.81
CA ASP A 299 -0.40 -15.57 44.69
C ASP A 299 -0.38 -14.48 43.60
N SER A 300 -1.47 -14.37 42.86
CA SER A 300 -1.60 -13.36 41.81
C SER A 300 -2.08 -12.03 42.42
N PRO A 301 -1.54 -10.89 41.98
CA PRO A 301 -1.77 -9.59 42.61
C PRO A 301 -3.12 -8.97 42.24
N ASP A 302 -3.88 -8.51 43.25
CA ASP A 302 -5.26 -8.02 43.22
C ASP A 302 -5.46 -6.69 42.48
N THR A 303 -5.14 -6.68 41.19
CA THR A 303 -5.31 -5.52 40.30
C THR A 303 -6.80 -5.24 40.04
N MET A 304 -7.16 -3.96 40.11
CA MET A 304 -8.52 -3.47 40.00
C MET A 304 -8.67 -2.54 38.79
N LEU A 305 -9.60 -2.86 37.90
CA LEU A 305 -10.07 -2.01 36.81
C LEU A 305 -11.61 -2.04 36.82
N GLY A 306 -12.26 -0.88 36.76
CA GLY A 306 -13.70 -0.86 36.98
C GLY A 306 -14.43 0.44 36.69
N PHE A 307 -15.77 0.34 36.59
CA PHE A 307 -16.67 1.49 36.64
C PHE A 307 -17.05 1.81 38.09
N TYR A 308 -16.97 3.08 38.46
CA TYR A 308 -17.03 3.54 39.84
C TYR A 308 -18.01 4.72 40.01
N SER A 309 -18.56 4.87 41.22
CA SER A 309 -19.39 6.03 41.57
C SER A 309 -18.62 7.10 42.35
N ASN A 310 -18.89 8.37 42.04
CA ASN A 310 -18.10 9.54 42.47
C ASN A 310 -17.49 9.43 43.88
N GLY A 311 -16.17 9.67 43.97
CA GLY A 311 -15.46 10.36 45.06
C GLY A 311 -15.61 9.89 46.52
N GLY A 312 -16.20 8.72 46.77
CA GLY A 312 -16.45 8.18 48.11
C GLY A 312 -17.60 7.17 48.23
N GLY A 313 -18.23 6.76 47.13
CA GLY A 313 -19.30 5.77 47.14
C GLY A 313 -18.82 4.33 47.42
N THR A 314 -19.66 3.52 48.08
CA THR A 314 -19.45 2.08 48.33
C THR A 314 -19.79 1.19 47.12
N THR A 315 -19.97 1.80 45.94
CA THR A 315 -20.65 1.18 44.80
C THR A 315 -19.77 1.21 43.56
N TYR A 316 -19.41 0.01 43.10
CA TYR A 316 -18.49 -0.19 42.00
C TYR A 316 -18.71 -1.52 41.30
N TYR A 317 -18.27 -1.57 40.04
CA TYR A 317 -18.06 -2.78 39.25
C TYR A 317 -16.59 -2.85 38.94
N ASN A 318 -15.91 -3.86 39.42
CA ASN A 318 -14.49 -4.00 39.18
C ASN A 318 -14.12 -5.45 38.91
N THR A 319 -13.08 -5.60 38.10
CA THR A 319 -12.38 -6.86 37.94
C THR A 319 -11.31 -7.01 39.00
N PHE A 320 -11.05 -8.25 39.41
CA PHE A 320 -9.90 -8.63 40.21
C PHE A 320 -9.12 -9.70 39.48
N ASP A 321 -7.80 -9.56 39.43
CA ASP A 321 -6.89 -10.65 39.13
C ASP A 321 -6.31 -11.10 40.46
N GLY A 322 -6.51 -12.33 40.93
CA GLY A 322 -5.82 -12.77 42.15
C GLY A 322 -6.70 -13.06 43.36
N PHE A 323 -7.98 -12.72 43.31
CA PHE A 323 -8.93 -13.13 44.35
C PHE A 323 -9.08 -14.66 44.33
N TYR A 324 -8.38 -15.35 45.24
CA TYR A 324 -8.11 -16.80 45.16
C TYR A 324 -7.38 -17.24 43.88
N GLN A 325 -6.48 -16.40 43.35
CA GLN A 325 -5.70 -16.63 42.12
C GLN A 325 -6.54 -16.76 40.84
N VAL A 326 -7.78 -16.28 40.84
CA VAL A 326 -8.65 -16.33 39.67
C VAL A 326 -9.16 -14.95 39.27
N PHE A 327 -9.46 -14.79 37.98
CA PHE A 327 -10.12 -13.58 37.50
C PHE A 327 -11.57 -13.54 37.96
N GLY A 328 -12.05 -12.41 38.44
CA GLY A 328 -13.44 -12.25 38.87
C GLY A 328 -13.97 -10.84 38.69
N ILE A 329 -15.29 -10.71 38.80
CA ILE A 329 -16.00 -9.42 38.83
C ILE A 329 -16.88 -9.35 40.07
N CYS A 330 -16.90 -8.21 40.76
CA CYS A 330 -17.80 -7.99 41.90
C CYS A 330 -18.66 -6.73 41.73
N THR A 331 -19.71 -6.66 42.53
CA THR A 331 -20.60 -5.49 42.65
C THR A 331 -20.72 -5.11 44.12
N ALA A 332 -20.45 -3.84 44.45
CA ALA A 332 -20.73 -3.19 45.74
C ALA A 332 -20.51 -4.05 47.01
N GLY A 333 -19.32 -3.95 47.62
CA GLY A 333 -18.99 -4.52 48.92
C GLY A 333 -19.02 -6.06 48.93
N ASP A 334 -17.95 -6.68 48.41
CA ASP A 334 -17.39 -8.05 48.57
C ASP A 334 -18.31 -9.27 48.72
N SER A 335 -19.63 -9.13 48.65
CA SER A 335 -20.55 -10.19 49.08
C SER A 335 -21.12 -11.03 47.93
N ASN A 336 -20.85 -10.67 46.66
CA ASN A 336 -21.37 -11.37 45.48
C ASN A 336 -20.36 -11.42 44.32
N GLU A 337 -19.12 -11.83 44.57
CA GLU A 337 -18.14 -12.03 43.49
C GLU A 337 -18.58 -13.13 42.53
N LYS A 338 -18.28 -12.91 41.26
CA LYS A 338 -18.41 -13.89 40.19
C LYS A 338 -17.00 -14.21 39.74
N LEU A 339 -16.61 -15.47 39.91
CA LEU A 339 -15.26 -15.93 39.59
C LEU A 339 -15.29 -16.68 38.26
N SER A 340 -14.24 -16.47 37.47
CA SER A 340 -13.92 -17.26 36.29
C SER A 340 -13.24 -18.58 36.68
N SER A 341 -12.95 -19.40 35.67
CA SER A 341 -12.03 -20.53 35.78
C SER A 341 -10.59 -20.19 35.32
N ILE A 342 -10.29 -18.91 35.08
CA ILE A 342 -8.98 -18.46 34.60
C ILE A 342 -8.09 -18.17 35.81
N PHE A 343 -6.95 -18.85 35.87
CA PHE A 343 -5.92 -18.57 36.86
C PHE A 343 -5.05 -17.39 36.40
N THR A 344 -4.96 -16.36 37.23
CA THR A 344 -4.08 -15.21 37.02
C THR A 344 -2.73 -15.48 37.68
N LYS A 345 -1.67 -14.81 37.22
CA LYS A 345 -0.28 -15.05 37.61
C LYS A 345 0.36 -13.76 38.11
N ASP A 346 1.43 -13.93 38.88
CA ASP A 346 2.32 -12.85 39.28
C ASP A 346 3.17 -12.35 38.12
N ASN A 347 3.37 -11.03 38.04
CA ASN A 347 4.24 -10.32 37.11
C ASN A 347 3.97 -10.61 35.62
N VAL A 348 2.69 -10.58 35.24
CA VAL A 348 2.22 -10.77 33.86
C VAL A 348 1.26 -9.65 33.47
N TRP A 349 1.43 -9.12 32.26
CA TRP A 349 0.48 -8.18 31.68
C TRP A 349 -0.81 -8.89 31.25
N TYR A 350 -1.94 -8.30 31.62
CA TYR A 350 -3.27 -8.73 31.22
C TYR A 350 -3.99 -7.60 30.50
N VAL A 351 -4.64 -7.94 29.39
CA VAL A 351 -5.63 -7.07 28.75
C VAL A 351 -6.98 -7.38 29.38
N LYS A 352 -7.64 -6.36 29.92
CA LYS A 352 -8.95 -6.48 30.56
C LYS A 352 -10.00 -5.73 29.77
N LYS A 353 -11.19 -6.30 29.71
CA LYS A 353 -12.35 -5.63 29.13
C LYS A 353 -13.57 -5.79 30.00
N LEU A 354 -14.27 -4.69 30.24
CA LEU A 354 -15.52 -4.65 30.99
C LEU A 354 -16.58 -4.01 30.10
N ILE A 355 -17.56 -4.80 29.68
CA ILE A 355 -18.71 -4.34 28.90
C ILE A 355 -19.83 -3.97 29.87
N LEU A 356 -20.21 -2.70 29.86
CA LEU A 356 -21.31 -2.13 30.62
C LEU A 356 -22.55 -2.03 29.72
N GLU A 357 -23.48 -2.96 29.91
CA GLU A 357 -24.78 -3.01 29.22
C GLU A 357 -25.87 -2.39 30.09
N GLN A 358 -26.68 -1.52 29.50
CA GLN A 358 -27.89 -0.99 30.13
C GLN A 358 -29.13 -1.76 29.65
N LYS A 359 -29.93 -2.30 30.58
CA LYS A 359 -31.23 -2.87 30.22
C LYS A 359 -32.29 -1.77 30.14
N SER A 360 -33.29 -2.00 29.29
CA SER A 360 -34.39 -1.07 28.96
C SER A 360 -35.24 -0.65 30.17
N ASP A 361 -35.20 -1.38 31.27
CA ASP A 361 -35.74 -0.98 32.56
C ASP A 361 -34.64 -0.26 33.34
N TYR A 362 -34.75 1.07 33.47
CA TYR A 362 -33.88 2.04 34.17
C TYR A 362 -33.31 1.64 35.57
N SER A 363 -33.56 0.42 36.03
CA SER A 363 -33.16 -0.17 37.31
C SER A 363 -32.00 -1.17 37.25
N ASN A 364 -31.54 -1.61 36.08
CA ASN A 364 -30.55 -2.70 35.97
C ASN A 364 -29.41 -2.40 34.96
N ARG A 365 -28.16 -2.47 35.42
CA ARG A 365 -26.97 -2.55 34.57
C ARG A 365 -26.33 -3.93 34.71
N ILE A 366 -25.97 -4.52 33.57
CA ILE A 366 -25.20 -5.77 33.49
C ILE A 366 -23.77 -5.40 33.15
N VAL A 367 -22.83 -5.94 33.91
CA VAL A 367 -21.42 -5.87 33.53
C VAL A 367 -20.95 -7.26 33.18
N LYS A 368 -20.45 -7.40 31.95
CA LYS A 368 -19.73 -8.58 31.49
C LYS A 368 -18.26 -8.24 31.46
N SER A 369 -17.41 -9.18 31.78
CA SER A 369 -15.97 -8.95 31.71
C SER A 369 -15.23 -10.18 31.23
N SER A 370 -14.09 -9.89 30.59
CA SER A 370 -13.22 -10.83 29.90
C SER A 370 -11.78 -10.37 30.06
N ILE A 371 -10.85 -11.33 30.14
CA ILE A 371 -9.43 -11.11 30.38
C ILE A 371 -8.59 -11.96 29.43
N TRP A 372 -7.43 -11.44 29.03
CA TRP A 372 -6.45 -12.12 28.17
C TRP A 372 -5.05 -11.94 28.73
N GLU A 373 -4.27 -13.03 28.80
CA GLU A 373 -2.84 -12.98 29.13
C GLU A 373 -2.06 -12.41 27.93
N PHE A 374 -1.24 -11.39 28.17
CA PHE A 374 -0.32 -10.84 27.18
C PHE A 374 0.85 -11.81 27.02
N SER A 375 0.79 -12.72 26.04
CA SER A 375 1.87 -13.67 25.74
C SER A 375 2.48 -13.37 24.37
N ASN A 376 3.81 -13.22 24.32
CA ASN A 376 4.60 -13.05 23.09
C ASN A 376 4.24 -11.85 22.20
N GLY A 377 3.87 -10.70 22.79
CA GLY A 377 3.66 -9.45 22.02
C GLY A 377 2.35 -9.36 21.24
N TYR A 378 1.56 -10.44 21.18
CA TYR A 378 0.27 -10.43 20.49
C TYR A 378 -0.85 -9.97 21.45
N ARG A 379 -1.36 -8.75 21.25
CA ARG A 379 -2.67 -8.34 21.75
C ARG A 379 -3.72 -9.22 21.04
N GLY A 380 -4.33 -10.20 21.73
CA GLY A 380 -5.47 -10.95 21.18
C GLY A 380 -6.53 -9.98 20.61
N ASP A 381 -7.16 -10.36 19.50
CA ASP A 381 -8.10 -9.53 18.72
C ASP A 381 -9.00 -8.66 19.62
N PRO A 382 -8.96 -7.30 19.52
CA PRO A 382 -9.75 -6.45 20.37
C PRO A 382 -11.24 -6.49 20.02
N ASN A 383 -11.62 -7.05 18.88
CA ASN A 383 -13.00 -7.23 18.48
C ASN A 383 -13.62 -8.41 19.25
N PRO A 384 -14.56 -8.16 20.18
CA PRO A 384 -15.19 -9.23 20.96
C PRO A 384 -16.01 -10.20 20.10
N ASN A 385 -16.24 -9.87 18.81
CA ASN A 385 -17.03 -10.66 17.89
C ASN A 385 -16.27 -11.81 17.22
N ASN A 386 -14.93 -11.76 17.16
CA ASN A 386 -14.12 -12.71 16.38
C ASN A 386 -13.18 -13.59 17.21
N ASN A 387 -13.11 -13.40 18.53
CA ASN A 387 -12.14 -14.11 19.36
C ASN A 387 -12.72 -15.39 20.00
N VAL A 388 -12.40 -16.55 19.41
CA VAL A 388 -12.76 -17.89 19.92
C VAL A 388 -11.77 -18.45 20.96
N ASN A 389 -10.61 -17.81 21.13
CA ASN A 389 -9.60 -18.25 22.09
C ASN A 389 -9.66 -17.37 23.33
N SER A 390 -9.97 -18.00 24.48
CA SER A 390 -9.89 -17.45 25.85
C SER A 390 -10.98 -16.47 26.32
N MET A 391 -12.10 -16.31 25.61
CA MET A 391 -13.25 -15.60 26.18
C MET A 391 -14.00 -16.50 27.18
N PHE A 392 -13.77 -16.30 28.49
CA PHE A 392 -14.70 -16.75 29.52
C PHE A 392 -15.47 -15.53 30.02
N ASP A 393 -16.73 -15.41 29.59
CA ASP A 393 -17.62 -14.36 30.06
C ASP A 393 -17.96 -14.58 31.53
N VAL A 394 -17.45 -13.70 32.39
CA VAL A 394 -17.97 -13.56 33.75
C VAL A 394 -18.93 -12.38 33.77
N SER A 395 -20.13 -12.59 34.31
CA SER A 395 -21.16 -11.55 34.35
C SER A 395 -21.67 -11.30 35.76
N ALA A 396 -21.82 -10.03 36.10
CA ALA A 396 -22.49 -9.57 37.31
C ALA A 396 -23.64 -8.61 36.95
N GLU A 397 -24.72 -8.68 37.73
CA GLU A 397 -25.88 -7.79 37.60
C GLU A 397 -25.98 -6.95 38.86
N ALA A 398 -26.09 -5.62 38.73
CA ALA A 398 -26.57 -4.80 39.85
C ALA A 398 -28.03 -4.43 39.63
N ARG A 399 -28.81 -4.49 40.72
CA ARG A 399 -30.23 -4.18 40.74
C ARG A 399 -30.51 -3.14 41.81
N ILE A 400 -31.38 -2.18 41.52
CA ILE A 400 -31.97 -1.34 42.57
C ILE A 400 -32.93 -2.22 43.41
N TRP A 401 -32.58 -2.53 44.67
CA TRP A 401 -33.46 -3.24 45.60
C TRP A 401 -34.16 -2.23 46.51
N THR A 402 -35.47 -2.06 46.36
CA THR A 402 -36.32 -1.35 47.34
C THR A 402 -37.03 -2.38 48.22
N PHE A 403 -36.63 -2.51 49.49
CA PHE A 403 -37.37 -3.28 50.49
C PHE A 403 -37.76 -2.35 51.64
N TRP A 404 -39.07 -2.17 51.86
CA TRP A 404 -39.64 -1.43 53.02
C TRP A 404 -39.14 0.01 53.21
N GLY A 405 -38.92 0.74 52.12
CA GLY A 405 -38.65 2.19 52.17
C GLY A 405 -37.21 2.57 52.56
N TRP A 406 -36.30 1.61 52.68
CA TRP A 406 -34.86 1.86 52.69
C TRP A 406 -34.29 1.41 51.34
N VAL A 407 -33.71 2.36 50.61
CA VAL A 407 -33.01 2.11 49.34
C VAL A 407 -31.55 1.85 49.71
N ASN A 408 -31.03 0.65 49.44
CA ASN A 408 -29.58 0.48 49.33
C ASN A 408 -29.20 0.93 47.91
N TYR A 409 -28.60 2.10 47.84
CA TYR A 409 -28.37 2.85 46.60
C TYR A 409 -27.19 2.27 45.82
N ILE A 410 -27.49 1.48 44.79
CA ILE A 410 -26.71 1.51 43.56
C ILE A 410 -27.63 2.19 42.56
N ASN A 411 -27.56 3.52 42.43
CA ASN A 411 -28.13 4.15 41.26
C ASN A 411 -27.17 3.81 40.11
N PRO A 412 -27.57 3.00 39.12
CA PRO A 412 -26.67 2.59 38.07
C PRO A 412 -26.12 3.80 37.30
N LEU A 413 -26.88 4.91 37.25
CA LEU A 413 -26.45 6.18 36.66
C LEU A 413 -25.27 6.85 37.37
N ASP A 414 -24.95 6.47 38.61
CA ASP A 414 -23.84 7.04 39.36
C ASP A 414 -22.50 6.36 39.02
N CYS A 415 -22.49 5.22 38.30
CA CYS A 415 -21.26 4.55 37.84
C CYS A 415 -20.72 5.19 36.55
N ASP A 416 -20.34 6.46 36.67
CA ASP A 416 -19.86 7.32 35.59
C ASP A 416 -18.37 7.66 35.72
N HIS A 417 -17.61 7.00 36.59
CA HIS A 417 -16.15 7.16 36.67
C HIS A 417 -15.44 5.85 36.37
N ILE A 418 -14.14 5.93 36.06
CA ILE A 418 -13.25 4.76 35.93
C ILE A 418 -12.38 4.70 37.17
N LEU A 419 -12.05 3.50 37.63
CA LEU A 419 -11.09 3.27 38.70
C LEU A 419 -10.00 2.30 38.26
N ILE A 420 -8.76 2.65 38.59
CA ILE A 420 -7.59 1.77 38.54
C ILE A 420 -6.93 1.68 39.92
N GLY A 421 -6.35 0.53 40.27
CA GLY A 421 -5.69 0.34 41.56
C GLY A 421 -5.79 -1.07 42.11
N THR A 422 -6.10 -1.19 43.39
CA THR A 422 -6.13 -2.46 44.14
C THR A 422 -7.46 -2.64 44.86
N GLY A 423 -7.90 -3.89 44.94
CA GLY A 423 -9.18 -4.25 45.55
C GLY A 423 -9.11 -4.71 47.01
N GLN A 424 -8.05 -5.43 47.40
CA GLN A 424 -7.77 -5.90 48.79
C GLN A 424 -6.26 -6.11 49.08
N GLY A 425 -5.36 -5.55 48.26
CA GLY A 425 -3.92 -5.88 48.34
C GLY A 425 -3.31 -5.68 49.73
N SER A 426 -2.99 -6.79 50.42
CA SER A 426 -2.51 -6.80 51.81
C SER A 426 -1.00 -7.11 51.95
N HIS A 427 -0.29 -7.14 50.84
CA HIS A 427 1.14 -7.43 50.75
C HIS A 427 1.85 -6.29 50.01
N SER A 428 3.17 -6.12 50.18
CA SER A 428 3.97 -5.06 49.57
C SER A 428 4.05 -5.17 48.02
N GLU A 429 2.89 -5.08 47.36
CA GLU A 429 2.62 -5.29 45.95
C GLU A 429 2.68 -3.98 45.18
N GLU A 430 3.23 -4.05 43.98
CA GLU A 430 3.27 -2.95 43.00
C GLU A 430 2.46 -3.33 41.76
N TYR A 431 1.96 -2.32 41.05
CA TYR A 431 1.05 -2.53 39.91
C TYR A 431 1.32 -1.54 38.80
N TRP A 432 1.04 -1.96 37.58
CA TRP A 432 1.17 -1.15 36.38
C TRP A 432 -0.13 -1.15 35.59
N PHE A 433 -0.45 -0.01 34.99
CA PHE A 433 -1.64 0.18 34.16
C PHE A 433 -1.28 0.93 32.89
N ASP A 434 -1.92 0.57 31.79
CA ASP A 434 -1.69 1.19 30.49
C ASP A 434 -2.92 1.12 29.56
N ASN A 435 -2.95 1.96 28.52
CA ASN A 435 -3.96 2.00 27.45
C ASN A 435 -5.40 1.93 27.97
N ILE A 436 -5.72 2.74 28.99
CA ILE A 436 -7.04 2.77 29.61
C ILE A 436 -7.98 3.55 28.70
N LYS A 437 -9.02 2.90 28.18
CA LYS A 437 -9.96 3.54 27.27
C LYS A 437 -11.40 3.10 27.47
N VAL A 438 -12.32 4.02 27.19
CA VAL A 438 -13.76 3.74 27.15
C VAL A 438 -14.28 4.06 25.76
N ARG A 439 -14.99 3.11 25.16
CA ARG A 439 -15.63 3.28 23.85
C ARG A 439 -17.02 2.70 23.82
N LYS A 440 -17.81 3.09 22.81
CA LYS A 440 -19.08 2.42 22.53
C LYS A 440 -18.85 1.02 21.97
N TYR A 441 -19.81 0.13 22.20
CA TYR A 441 -19.77 -1.25 21.76
C TYR A 441 -21.07 -1.66 21.08
N SER A 442 -20.94 -2.36 19.96
CA SER A 442 -22.02 -3.03 19.26
C SER A 442 -21.49 -4.37 18.73
N PRO A 443 -22.22 -5.48 18.89
CA PRO A 443 -21.79 -6.75 18.36
C PRO A 443 -21.89 -6.78 16.83
N ASN A 444 -21.00 -7.56 16.20
CA ASN A 444 -20.93 -7.87 14.78
C ASN A 444 -20.65 -6.70 13.80
N ILE A 445 -19.99 -5.63 14.24
CA ILE A 445 -19.50 -4.62 13.28
C ILE A 445 -18.41 -5.25 12.39
N LEU A 446 -18.60 -5.20 11.07
CA LEU A 446 -17.66 -5.72 10.07
C LEU A 446 -16.91 -4.57 9.40
N VAL A 447 -15.62 -4.75 9.15
CA VAL A 447 -14.75 -3.73 8.56
C VAL A 447 -13.90 -4.36 7.45
N ASP A 448 -14.09 -3.90 6.22
CA ASP A 448 -13.35 -4.36 5.05
C ASP A 448 -12.53 -3.21 4.45
N VAL A 449 -11.25 -3.44 4.17
CA VAL A 449 -10.32 -2.44 3.61
C VAL A 449 -9.97 -2.77 2.17
N ASN A 450 -10.13 -1.80 1.27
CA ASN A 450 -9.92 -1.97 -0.17
C ASN A 450 -9.01 -0.86 -0.71
N GLU A 451 -7.94 -1.23 -1.41
CA GLU A 451 -7.06 -0.26 -2.08
C GLU A 451 -7.76 0.36 -3.30
N ASN A 452 -7.76 1.69 -3.39
CA ASN A 452 -8.16 2.42 -4.58
C ASN A 452 -7.05 3.37 -5.02
N LEU A 453 -6.63 3.20 -6.27
CA LEU A 453 -5.54 3.96 -6.86
C LEU A 453 -6.02 4.60 -8.15
N GLU A 454 -6.21 5.91 -8.11
CA GLU A 454 -6.59 6.69 -9.27
C GLU A 454 -5.43 7.56 -9.75
N TYR A 455 -5.14 7.48 -11.04
CA TYR A 455 -4.19 8.34 -11.71
C TYR A 455 -4.94 9.30 -12.63
N ASN A 456 -5.03 10.57 -12.22
CA ASN A 456 -5.58 11.61 -13.07
C ASN A 456 -4.44 12.23 -13.89
N ALA A 457 -4.10 11.57 -14.99
CA ALA A 457 -3.38 12.19 -16.10
C ALA A 457 -4.41 12.49 -17.19
N GLY A 458 -4.39 13.69 -17.78
CA GLY A 458 -5.20 13.93 -18.97
C GLY A 458 -4.76 12.95 -20.05
N GLN A 459 -5.60 11.95 -20.37
CA GLN A 459 -5.42 11.10 -21.54
C GLN A 459 -5.47 12.01 -22.77
N ASN A 460 -4.30 12.47 -23.21
CA ASN A 460 -4.18 13.21 -24.45
C ASN A 460 -3.93 12.15 -25.53
N ALA A 461 -4.96 11.82 -26.30
CA ALA A 461 -4.72 11.21 -27.61
C ALA A 461 -3.95 12.24 -28.44
N VAL A 462 -2.70 11.94 -28.77
CA VAL A 462 -1.84 12.83 -29.57
C VAL A 462 -1.60 12.16 -30.91
N ASP A 463 -1.98 12.83 -32.00
CA ASP A 463 -1.53 12.44 -33.33
C ASP A 463 -0.01 12.66 -33.39
N VAL A 464 0.76 11.58 -33.55
CA VAL A 464 2.20 11.67 -33.81
C VAL A 464 2.39 12.09 -35.26
N THR A 465 2.24 13.39 -35.55
CA THR A 465 2.22 13.91 -36.93
C THR A 465 3.59 14.08 -37.58
N GLU A 466 4.70 13.89 -36.85
CA GLU A 466 6.05 14.17 -37.38
C GLU A 466 6.86 12.93 -37.81
N TYR A 467 6.57 11.72 -37.29
CA TYR A 467 7.35 10.51 -37.60
C TYR A 467 6.48 9.25 -37.50
N HIS A 468 6.75 8.25 -38.34
CA HIS A 468 5.87 7.08 -38.49
C HIS A 468 6.60 5.77 -38.23
N PHE A 469 5.96 4.90 -37.43
CA PHE A 469 6.40 3.53 -37.21
C PHE A 469 5.36 2.54 -37.76
N GLU A 470 5.85 1.49 -38.42
CA GLU A 470 5.06 0.33 -38.86
C GLU A 470 5.57 -0.95 -38.20
N GLY A 471 4.74 -2.00 -38.18
CA GLY A 471 5.07 -3.29 -37.57
C GLY A 471 4.95 -3.34 -36.04
N VAL A 472 4.46 -2.26 -35.43
CA VAL A 472 4.05 -2.21 -34.02
C VAL A 472 2.73 -2.98 -33.85
N PRO A 473 2.59 -3.86 -32.83
CA PRO A 473 1.33 -4.56 -32.57
C PRO A 473 0.18 -3.58 -32.34
N SER A 474 -0.97 -3.85 -32.98
CA SER A 474 -2.19 -3.03 -32.88
C SER A 474 -2.95 -3.20 -31.55
N TYR A 475 -2.52 -4.14 -30.71
CA TYR A 475 -3.13 -4.40 -29.41
C TYR A 475 -2.05 -4.77 -28.41
N THR A 476 -2.14 -4.12 -27.27
CA THR A 476 -1.22 -4.23 -26.15
C THR A 476 -2.09 -4.18 -24.90
N PHE A 477 -2.02 -5.21 -24.07
CA PHE A 477 -2.90 -5.30 -22.90
C PHE A 477 -2.30 -4.50 -21.75
N SER A 478 -2.97 -3.44 -21.32
CA SER A 478 -2.49 -2.66 -20.19
C SER A 478 -3.56 -2.04 -19.33
N ASN A 479 -3.28 -1.97 -18.02
CA ASN A 479 -3.99 -1.17 -17.04
C ASN A 479 -3.09 -0.13 -16.34
N VAL A 480 -1.88 0.10 -16.88
CA VAL A 480 -0.84 0.97 -16.30
C VAL A 480 -0.33 2.03 -17.27
N ASN A 481 -0.76 1.98 -18.52
CA ASN A 481 -0.39 2.99 -19.52
C ASN A 481 -1.28 4.22 -19.39
N LEU A 482 -0.69 5.37 -19.65
CA LEU A 482 -1.36 6.67 -19.53
C LEU A 482 -1.79 7.23 -20.88
N VAL A 483 -1.31 6.65 -21.98
CA VAL A 483 -1.55 7.11 -23.34
C VAL A 483 -2.00 5.96 -24.23
N ASP A 484 -2.98 6.25 -25.08
CA ASP A 484 -3.38 5.39 -26.19
C ASP A 484 -2.71 5.93 -27.46
N VAL A 485 -1.93 5.08 -28.14
CA VAL A 485 -1.20 5.46 -29.36
C VAL A 485 -1.78 4.72 -30.56
N ASN A 486 -2.10 5.47 -31.61
CA ASN A 486 -2.54 4.90 -32.88
C ASN A 486 -1.52 5.22 -33.97
N TYR A 487 -0.73 4.21 -34.36
CA TYR A 487 0.21 4.33 -35.46
C TYR A 487 -0.53 4.16 -36.78
N SER A 488 -0.80 5.27 -37.47
CA SER A 488 -1.28 5.25 -38.85
C SER A 488 -0.30 5.98 -39.76
N TYR A 489 0.04 5.36 -40.89
CA TYR A 489 0.84 5.99 -41.93
C TYR A 489 0.41 5.54 -43.32
N THR A 490 0.62 6.41 -44.30
CA THR A 490 0.44 6.08 -45.73
C THR A 490 1.76 6.33 -46.44
N ILE A 491 2.32 5.28 -47.05
CA ILE A 491 3.56 5.37 -47.83
C ILE A 491 3.33 6.31 -49.02
N VAL A 492 4.19 7.33 -49.14
CA VAL A 492 4.26 8.25 -50.28
C VAL A 492 5.59 8.06 -51.04
N PRO A 493 5.73 8.54 -52.29
CA PRO A 493 7.01 8.52 -52.99
C PRO A 493 8.10 9.25 -52.19
N ASP A 494 9.36 8.80 -52.32
CA ASP A 494 10.57 9.38 -51.70
C ASP A 494 10.72 9.22 -50.17
N THR A 495 10.23 8.11 -49.61
CA THR A 495 10.44 7.72 -48.19
C THR A 495 11.67 6.85 -47.95
N TYR A 496 12.36 7.11 -46.82
CA TYR A 496 13.38 6.27 -46.22
C TYR A 496 12.75 5.31 -45.19
N VAL A 497 13.16 4.04 -45.19
CA VAL A 497 12.65 3.01 -44.26
C VAL A 497 13.82 2.28 -43.59
N MET A 498 13.86 2.30 -42.26
CA MET A 498 14.78 1.48 -41.46
C MET A 498 13.98 0.48 -40.61
N THR A 499 14.26 -0.81 -40.77
CA THR A 499 13.61 -1.88 -40.00
C THR A 499 14.57 -2.50 -39.00
N ARG A 500 14.11 -2.68 -37.75
CA ARG A 500 14.84 -3.37 -36.68
C ARG A 500 13.96 -4.45 -36.05
N ASN A 501 14.56 -5.58 -35.68
CA ASN A 501 13.88 -6.58 -34.86
C ASN A 501 14.05 -6.20 -33.39
N LEU A 502 12.97 -5.75 -32.75
CA LEU A 502 12.99 -5.17 -31.40
C LEU A 502 11.98 -5.88 -30.51
N TYR A 503 12.25 -5.93 -29.21
CA TYR A 503 11.29 -6.38 -28.22
C TYR A 503 10.29 -5.27 -27.91
N VAL A 504 9.00 -5.55 -28.08
CA VAL A 504 7.88 -4.62 -27.83
C VAL A 504 7.05 -5.14 -26.66
N PRO A 505 6.62 -4.28 -25.71
CA PRO A 505 5.69 -4.67 -24.66
C PRO A 505 4.33 -5.04 -25.24
N VAL A 506 3.92 -6.29 -25.06
CA VAL A 506 2.60 -6.82 -25.46
C VAL A 506 1.62 -6.88 -24.28
N LYS A 507 2.13 -6.90 -23.05
CA LYS A 507 1.35 -6.75 -21.83
C LYS A 507 2.13 -5.96 -20.79
N THR A 508 1.50 -4.95 -20.19
CA THR A 508 2.00 -4.23 -19.02
C THR A 508 0.89 -4.22 -17.99
N TRP A 509 1.05 -4.91 -16.86
CA TRP A 509 -0.06 -5.10 -15.92
C TRP A 509 0.34 -4.99 -14.46
N ARG A 510 -0.54 -4.38 -13.67
CA ARG A 510 -0.48 -4.33 -12.21
C ARG A 510 -1.71 -5.01 -11.63
N TYR A 511 -1.52 -6.08 -10.87
CA TYR A 511 -2.56 -6.77 -10.12
C TYR A 511 -2.56 -6.26 -8.68
N SER A 512 -3.69 -5.80 -8.16
CA SER A 512 -3.84 -5.42 -6.74
C SER A 512 -4.44 -6.59 -5.96
N ASN A 513 -3.96 -6.80 -4.72
CA ASN A 513 -4.50 -7.76 -3.77
C ASN A 513 -4.70 -9.17 -4.37
N SER A 514 -3.63 -9.72 -4.97
CA SER A 514 -3.65 -11.05 -5.55
C SER A 514 -2.54 -11.90 -4.99
N ASN A 515 -2.84 -13.18 -4.76
CA ASN A 515 -1.90 -14.20 -4.29
C ASN A 515 -1.58 -15.24 -5.36
N SER A 516 -2.18 -15.15 -6.55
CA SER A 516 -1.93 -16.08 -7.64
C SER A 516 -2.34 -15.48 -8.97
N GLU A 517 -1.41 -15.45 -9.92
CA GLU A 517 -1.66 -14.94 -11.27
C GLU A 517 -1.14 -15.90 -12.34
N THR A 518 -1.94 -16.10 -13.39
CA THR A 518 -1.58 -16.94 -14.52
C THR A 518 -1.23 -16.09 -15.74
N GLU A 519 0.00 -16.25 -16.23
CA GLU A 519 0.49 -15.60 -17.44
C GLU A 519 0.71 -16.61 -18.55
N ASN A 520 0.08 -16.37 -19.70
CA ASN A 520 0.41 -17.08 -20.92
C ASN A 520 1.71 -16.54 -21.53
N ILE A 521 2.59 -17.44 -21.96
CA ILE A 521 3.84 -17.17 -22.65
C ILE A 521 4.00 -18.07 -23.88
N SER A 522 4.41 -17.48 -25.00
CA SER A 522 4.73 -18.20 -26.25
C SER A 522 6.25 -18.23 -26.51
N SER A 523 6.68 -19.11 -27.42
CA SER A 523 8.08 -19.18 -27.85
C SER A 523 8.60 -17.82 -28.36
N GLY A 524 9.74 -17.38 -27.84
CA GLY A 524 10.38 -16.09 -28.13
C GLY A 524 9.95 -14.93 -27.21
N GLU A 525 8.98 -15.13 -26.33
CA GLU A 525 8.53 -14.10 -25.38
C GLU A 525 9.34 -14.10 -24.09
N ILE A 526 9.41 -12.93 -23.47
CA ILE A 526 10.03 -12.70 -22.17
C ILE A 526 8.97 -12.18 -21.21
N LEU A 527 8.84 -12.83 -20.06
CA LEU A 527 8.01 -12.43 -18.94
C LEU A 527 8.91 -11.88 -17.84
N TYR A 528 8.75 -10.60 -17.52
CA TYR A 528 9.27 -10.01 -16.31
C TYR A 528 8.15 -9.88 -15.28
N PHE A 529 8.47 -10.20 -14.03
CA PHE A 529 7.50 -10.08 -12.95
C PHE A 529 8.16 -9.81 -11.61
N ALA A 530 7.43 -9.14 -10.72
CA ALA A 530 7.82 -8.90 -9.34
C ALA A 530 6.55 -8.84 -8.48
N ALA A 531 6.68 -9.16 -7.19
CA ALA A 531 5.67 -8.82 -6.21
C ALA A 531 6.20 -7.74 -5.28
N ARG A 532 5.28 -6.97 -4.72
CA ARG A 532 5.56 -6.06 -3.61
C ARG A 532 5.66 -6.85 -2.31
N ARG A 533 6.39 -6.30 -1.33
CA ARG A 533 6.47 -6.84 0.04
C ARG A 533 5.11 -6.94 0.74
N PRO A 534 5.00 -7.80 1.76
CA PRO A 534 5.98 -8.81 2.22
C PRO A 534 6.05 -10.05 1.33
N SER A 535 5.09 -10.18 0.43
CA SER A 535 4.82 -11.45 -0.21
C SER A 535 6.00 -12.03 -0.97
N THR A 536 6.19 -13.33 -0.79
CA THR A 536 7.21 -14.13 -1.42
C THR A 536 6.63 -15.12 -2.42
N ILE A 537 7.39 -15.41 -3.47
CA ILE A 537 6.97 -16.41 -4.47
C ILE A 537 7.04 -17.78 -3.82
N PHE A 538 5.87 -18.40 -3.62
CA PHE A 538 5.71 -19.71 -3.00
C PHE A 538 5.97 -20.85 -4.00
N ASN A 539 5.37 -20.78 -5.19
CA ASN A 539 5.49 -21.82 -6.21
C ASN A 539 5.17 -21.24 -7.61
N ILE A 540 5.84 -21.78 -8.63
CA ILE A 540 5.47 -21.57 -10.02
C ILE A 540 5.15 -22.92 -10.67
N VAL A 541 3.92 -23.04 -11.17
CA VAL A 541 3.50 -24.21 -11.96
C VAL A 541 3.31 -23.82 -13.42
N ALA A 542 3.60 -24.76 -14.31
CA ALA A 542 3.46 -24.59 -15.75
C ALA A 542 2.55 -25.67 -16.34
N LYS A 543 1.74 -25.29 -17.32
CA LYS A 543 1.00 -26.22 -18.19
C LYS A 543 1.06 -25.74 -19.63
N ALA A 544 0.81 -26.63 -20.57
CA ALA A 544 0.74 -26.32 -21.99
C ALA A 544 -0.61 -26.75 -22.57
N ASP A 545 -1.06 -26.05 -23.60
CA ASP A 545 -2.28 -26.41 -24.34
C ASP A 545 -2.20 -27.80 -25.01
N THR A 546 -0.99 -28.26 -25.29
CA THR A 546 -0.66 -29.51 -25.97
C THR A 546 0.60 -30.12 -25.37
N LYS A 547 0.74 -31.44 -25.49
CA LYS A 547 1.93 -32.14 -24.97
C LYS A 547 3.18 -31.67 -25.72
N THR A 548 4.11 -31.06 -25.00
CA THR A 548 5.30 -30.40 -25.56
C THR A 548 6.50 -30.52 -24.62
N THR A 549 7.70 -30.34 -25.17
CA THR A 549 8.89 -30.04 -24.37
C THR A 549 9.18 -28.56 -24.51
N ALA A 550 9.22 -27.84 -23.39
CA ALA A 550 9.44 -26.41 -23.32
C ALA A 550 10.82 -26.11 -22.73
N LEU A 551 11.58 -25.26 -23.43
CA LEU A 551 12.91 -24.82 -23.01
C LEU A 551 12.82 -23.37 -22.51
N PHE A 552 13.10 -23.16 -21.23
CA PHE A 552 13.09 -21.85 -20.59
C PHE A 552 14.50 -21.36 -20.28
N LEU A 553 14.64 -20.05 -20.17
CA LEU A 553 15.74 -19.38 -19.53
C LEU A 553 15.16 -18.53 -18.39
N VAL A 554 15.51 -18.86 -17.15
CA VAL A 554 14.97 -18.22 -15.94
C VAL A 554 16.11 -17.51 -15.21
N ASN A 555 16.09 -16.19 -15.16
CA ASN A 555 17.20 -15.36 -14.67
C ASN A 555 18.58 -15.80 -15.22
N GLY A 556 18.63 -16.18 -16.50
CA GLY A 556 19.84 -16.67 -17.16
C GLY A 556 20.17 -18.16 -16.97
N VAL A 557 19.37 -18.92 -16.23
CA VAL A 557 19.56 -20.37 -16.01
C VAL A 557 18.62 -21.18 -16.92
N PRO A 558 19.12 -22.14 -17.71
CA PRO A 558 18.28 -22.93 -18.61
C PRO A 558 17.50 -24.03 -17.89
N TYR A 559 16.23 -24.23 -18.28
CA TYR A 559 15.35 -25.29 -17.78
C TYR A 559 14.66 -26.00 -18.94
N GLU A 560 14.56 -27.33 -18.89
CA GLU A 560 13.80 -28.13 -19.85
C GLU A 560 12.66 -28.84 -19.12
N LEU A 561 11.41 -28.57 -19.52
CA LEU A 561 10.21 -29.11 -18.89
C LEU A 561 9.35 -29.86 -19.91
N SER A 562 8.91 -31.06 -19.54
CA SER A 562 7.91 -31.81 -20.31
C SER A 562 6.51 -31.42 -19.85
N LEU A 563 5.79 -30.63 -20.64
CA LEU A 563 4.49 -30.06 -20.30
C LEU A 563 3.34 -30.77 -21.02
N ASP A 564 2.15 -30.71 -20.43
CA ASP A 564 0.87 -31.11 -21.01
C ASP A 564 -0.24 -30.24 -20.36
N THR A 565 -1.51 -30.62 -20.54
CA THR A 565 -2.65 -29.84 -20.03
C THR A 565 -2.81 -29.84 -18.51
N SER A 566 -1.94 -30.53 -17.77
CA SER A 566 -1.92 -30.55 -16.30
C SER A 566 -0.83 -29.63 -15.74
N ASP A 567 -1.10 -29.04 -14.57
CA ASP A 567 -0.15 -28.19 -13.87
C ASP A 567 1.05 -29.01 -13.39
N LYS A 568 2.26 -28.56 -13.72
CA LYS A 568 3.51 -29.20 -13.31
C LYS A 568 4.40 -28.23 -12.55
N PRO A 569 5.04 -28.65 -11.46
CA PRO A 569 6.03 -27.83 -10.76
C PRO A 569 7.21 -27.54 -11.70
N THR A 570 7.70 -26.30 -11.65
CA THR A 570 8.75 -25.82 -12.57
C THR A 570 10.16 -25.86 -11.99
N ASP A 571 10.30 -25.89 -10.65
CA ASP A 571 11.56 -25.71 -9.93
C ASP A 571 12.25 -24.35 -10.21
N PHE A 572 11.53 -23.37 -10.77
CA PHE A 572 12.06 -22.04 -11.09
C PHE A 572 12.41 -21.26 -9.82
N GLU A 573 11.68 -21.48 -8.72
CA GLU A 573 11.88 -20.89 -7.39
C GLU A 573 13.32 -21.02 -6.85
N LYS A 574 14.12 -21.95 -7.40
CA LYS A 574 15.52 -22.13 -7.04
C LYS A 574 16.46 -21.03 -7.56
N VAL A 575 16.05 -20.26 -8.57
CA VAL A 575 16.89 -19.25 -9.25
C VAL A 575 16.23 -17.88 -9.36
N ILE A 576 14.94 -17.78 -9.05
CA ILE A 576 14.26 -16.50 -8.95
C ILE A 576 14.46 -15.88 -7.57
N SER A 577 14.54 -14.55 -7.54
CA SER A 577 14.43 -13.78 -6.32
C SER A 577 13.03 -13.98 -5.75
N THR A 578 12.92 -14.66 -4.61
CA THR A 578 11.63 -14.91 -3.96
C THR A 578 11.11 -13.68 -3.22
N HIS A 579 11.98 -12.76 -2.79
CA HIS A 579 11.63 -11.44 -2.27
C HIS A 579 12.86 -10.49 -2.28
N GLY A 580 12.64 -9.17 -2.25
CA GLY A 580 13.71 -8.15 -2.13
C GLY A 580 13.49 -7.20 -0.94
N TRP A 581 14.57 -6.80 -0.23
CA TRP A 581 14.56 -6.02 1.04
C TRP A 581 14.63 -4.49 0.90
N GLU A 582 14.92 -3.93 -0.29
CA GLU A 582 14.87 -2.47 -0.49
C GLU A 582 13.94 -2.02 -1.63
N TYR A 583 13.76 -2.80 -2.71
CA TYR A 583 12.95 -2.44 -3.90
C TYR A 583 12.31 -3.67 -4.58
N TYR A 584 11.59 -3.48 -5.69
CA TYR A 584 11.16 -4.56 -6.58
C TYR A 584 12.39 -5.35 -7.05
N GLU A 585 12.44 -6.65 -6.80
CA GLU A 585 13.44 -7.53 -7.40
C GLU A 585 12.80 -8.27 -8.59
N PRO A 586 12.85 -7.71 -9.80
CA PRO A 586 12.21 -8.33 -10.95
C PRO A 586 12.89 -9.65 -11.31
N ASN A 587 12.08 -10.62 -11.68
CA ASN A 587 12.50 -11.91 -12.21
C ASN A 587 12.21 -11.97 -13.70
N GLU A 588 12.99 -12.76 -14.43
CA GLU A 588 12.86 -12.97 -15.87
C GLU A 588 12.62 -14.44 -16.15
N ILE A 589 11.57 -14.73 -16.93
CA ILE A 589 11.35 -16.03 -17.56
C ILE A 589 11.22 -15.81 -19.06
N LYS A 590 12.13 -16.40 -19.82
CA LYS A 590 12.09 -16.41 -21.29
C LYS A 590 11.78 -17.80 -21.78
N LEU A 591 10.77 -17.93 -22.65
CA LEU A 591 10.49 -19.19 -23.33
C LEU A 591 11.27 -19.22 -24.65
N LEU A 592 12.29 -20.08 -24.73
CA LEU A 592 13.18 -20.17 -25.88
C LEU A 592 12.57 -20.99 -27.02
N ASP A 593 11.96 -22.14 -26.69
CA ASP A 593 11.37 -23.03 -27.67
C ASP A 593 10.29 -23.94 -27.06
N THR A 594 9.32 -24.34 -27.89
CA THR A 594 8.34 -25.39 -27.59
C THR A 594 8.16 -26.30 -28.81
N ASN A 595 8.15 -27.63 -28.60
CA ASN A 595 7.91 -28.61 -29.65
C ASN A 595 6.65 -29.45 -29.38
N PRO A 596 5.49 -29.18 -30.02
CA PRO A 596 5.20 -28.17 -31.05
C PRO A 596 5.07 -26.75 -30.48
N THR A 597 4.77 -25.75 -31.33
CA THR A 597 4.52 -24.32 -31.01
C THR A 597 3.28 -24.16 -30.12
N ALA A 598 3.39 -24.65 -28.90
CA ALA A 598 2.38 -24.71 -27.87
C ALA A 598 2.43 -23.43 -27.04
N ASN A 599 1.27 -22.97 -26.60
CA ASN A 599 1.17 -21.91 -25.61
C ASN A 599 1.34 -22.50 -24.21
N VAL A 600 2.15 -21.84 -23.39
CA VAL A 600 2.41 -22.24 -22.00
C VAL A 600 1.75 -21.25 -21.06
N ASP A 601 1.01 -21.75 -20.08
CA ASP A 601 0.53 -20.95 -18.96
C ASP A 601 1.48 -21.16 -17.77
N LEU A 602 1.94 -20.07 -17.19
CA LEU A 602 2.71 -20.03 -15.94
C LEU A 602 1.82 -19.45 -14.84
N THR A 603 1.49 -20.24 -13.84
CA THR A 603 0.78 -19.77 -12.65
C THR A 603 1.79 -19.52 -11.55
N ILE A 604 1.94 -18.26 -11.17
CA ILE A 604 2.83 -17.80 -10.11
C ILE A 604 1.97 -17.65 -8.86
N THR A 605 2.31 -18.41 -7.82
CA THR A 605 1.61 -18.40 -6.54
C THR A 605 2.50 -17.79 -5.48
N TYR A 606 1.89 -16.98 -4.65
CA TYR A 606 2.51 -16.23 -3.58
C TYR A 606 2.00 -16.73 -2.23
N ASP A 607 2.77 -16.53 -1.17
CA ASP A 607 2.42 -16.93 0.19
C ASP A 607 1.26 -16.11 0.79
N GLU A 608 1.09 -14.88 0.35
CA GLU A 608 0.02 -13.97 0.75
C GLU A 608 -0.42 -13.07 -0.43
N SER A 609 -1.53 -12.35 -0.26
CA SER A 609 -1.97 -11.41 -1.29
C SER A 609 -1.08 -10.16 -1.31
N SER A 610 -0.67 -9.73 -2.51
CA SER A 610 0.14 -8.53 -2.70
C SER A 610 -0.15 -7.85 -4.03
N THR A 611 0.52 -6.74 -4.30
CA THR A 611 0.57 -6.14 -5.62
C THR A 611 1.59 -6.86 -6.50
N ILE A 612 1.16 -7.39 -7.64
CA ILE A 612 2.00 -8.13 -8.59
C ILE A 612 2.16 -7.30 -9.87
N TYR A 613 3.39 -7.13 -10.32
CA TYR A 613 3.76 -6.41 -11.53
C TYR A 613 4.16 -7.41 -12.59
N VAL A 614 3.64 -7.23 -13.80
CA VAL A 614 3.92 -8.09 -14.95
C VAL A 614 4.26 -7.23 -16.16
N LEU A 615 5.31 -7.61 -16.87
CA LEU A 615 5.70 -7.09 -18.18
C LEU A 615 5.96 -8.27 -19.11
N LYS A 616 5.30 -8.30 -20.27
CA LYS A 616 5.60 -9.27 -21.35
C LYS A 616 6.14 -8.56 -22.57
N LEU A 617 7.31 -9.00 -23.02
CA LEU A 617 7.95 -8.54 -24.24
C LEU A 617 7.93 -9.61 -25.32
N LYS A 618 7.72 -9.19 -26.58
CA LYS A 618 7.76 -10.04 -27.76
C LYS A 618 8.50 -9.36 -28.90
N GLN A 619 9.19 -10.13 -29.73
CA GLN A 619 9.91 -9.58 -30.87
C GLN A 619 8.98 -9.20 -32.03
N TYR A 620 9.15 -7.99 -32.54
CA TYR A 620 8.50 -7.49 -33.76
C TYR A 620 9.51 -6.83 -34.69
N ASN A 621 9.25 -6.86 -36.00
CA ASN A 621 10.00 -6.08 -36.97
C ASN A 621 9.38 -4.69 -37.05
N VAL A 622 9.99 -3.72 -36.38
CA VAL A 622 9.51 -2.33 -36.33
C VAL A 622 10.25 -1.52 -37.39
N SER A 623 9.49 -0.82 -38.22
CA SER A 623 10.00 -0.01 -39.33
C SER A 623 9.77 1.47 -39.05
N CYS A 624 10.86 2.26 -38.97
CA CYS A 624 10.80 3.72 -38.94
C CYS A 624 10.72 4.25 -40.38
N ILE A 625 9.71 5.08 -40.66
CA ILE A 625 9.44 5.64 -41.99
C ILE A 625 9.57 7.16 -41.93
N LEU A 626 10.46 7.70 -42.76
CA LEU A 626 10.78 9.12 -42.84
C LEU A 626 10.63 9.64 -44.27
N ASN A 627 10.21 10.88 -44.42
CA ASN A 627 10.28 11.57 -45.71
C ASN A 627 11.72 12.06 -45.93
N MET A 628 12.33 11.79 -47.09
CA MET A 628 13.70 12.24 -47.38
C MET A 628 13.81 13.76 -47.64
N ASP A 629 12.69 14.45 -47.86
CA ASP A 629 12.65 15.89 -48.15
C ASP A 629 12.36 16.79 -46.92
N SER A 630 12.11 16.22 -45.74
CA SER A 630 11.93 16.94 -44.46
C SER A 630 13.24 17.02 -43.65
#